data_AF-A0A972BG14-F1
#
_entry.id   AF-A0A972BG14-F1
#
_cell.length_a   1.000
_cell.length_b   1.000
_cell.length_c   1.000
_cell.angle_alpha   90.00
_cell.angle_beta   90.00
_cell.angle_gamma   90.00
#
_symmetry.space_group_name_H-M   'P 1'
#
loop_
_entity.id
_entity.type
_entity.pdbx_description
1 polymer ?
#
loop_
_entity_poly.entity_id
_entity_poly.type
_entity_poly.pdbx_seq_one_letter_code
_entity_poly.pdbx_strand_id
1 'polypeptide(L)'
;MSGNIADLIPRAPGLVARFLPQLKYLLIDENQYTEADLSKLKNLVAAIIRIEHPDSDRVVFDLIDHLNEWLADNPELRRIFAIWIRAVLLRQSKYTLALPKVHDLKELKMTLAERFDLWAQQHEQKGIEKGIQKGVLQGEALALQRFLAKRFGPVPADTLQLISSANLTQLETWLDRVVDAPSLADVFKDVS
;
A
#
# COMPACT_ATOMS: atom_id res chain seq x y z
N MET A 1 -6.39 21.76 -19.74
CA MET A 1 -7.38 22.23 -20.75
C MET A 1 -8.67 22.60 -20.03
N SER A 2 -9.36 23.67 -20.40
CA SER A 2 -10.67 24.04 -19.83
C SER A 2 -11.81 23.47 -20.67
N GLY A 3 -12.82 22.87 -20.04
CA GLY A 3 -14.00 22.29 -20.71
C GLY A 3 -15.32 22.69 -20.03
N ASN A 4 -16.45 22.24 -20.58
CA ASN A 4 -17.76 22.41 -19.97
C ASN A 4 -18.40 21.04 -19.72
N ILE A 5 -18.97 20.80 -18.53
CA ILE A 5 -19.66 19.55 -18.21
C ILE A 5 -20.76 19.22 -19.24
N ALA A 6 -21.40 20.24 -19.81
CA ALA A 6 -22.40 20.06 -20.87
C ALA A 6 -21.85 19.29 -22.08
N ASP A 7 -20.55 19.37 -22.37
CA ASP A 7 -19.90 18.64 -23.47
C ASP A 7 -19.70 17.15 -23.17
N LEU A 8 -19.79 16.75 -21.89
CA LEU A 8 -19.64 15.37 -21.42
C LEU A 8 -20.98 14.62 -21.30
N ILE A 9 -22.11 15.33 -21.41
CA ILE A 9 -23.45 14.77 -21.30
C ILE A 9 -24.03 14.57 -22.72
N PRO A 10 -24.60 13.40 -23.05
CA PRO A 10 -25.25 13.19 -24.33
C PRO A 10 -26.32 14.26 -24.61
N ARG A 11 -26.36 14.80 -25.82
CA ARG A 11 -27.29 15.89 -26.17
C ARG A 11 -28.74 15.43 -25.98
N ALA A 12 -29.44 16.07 -25.03
CA ALA A 12 -30.86 15.84 -24.82
C ALA A 12 -31.69 16.47 -25.97
N PRO A 13 -32.70 15.78 -26.53
CA PRO A 13 -33.53 16.34 -27.58
C PRO A 13 -34.54 17.38 -27.05
N GLY A 14 -34.83 18.38 -27.87
CA GLY A 14 -35.92 19.34 -27.65
C GLY A 14 -35.69 20.33 -26.51
N LEU A 15 -36.78 20.75 -25.85
CA LEU A 15 -36.79 21.77 -24.79
C LEU A 15 -35.87 21.46 -23.60
N VAL A 16 -35.61 20.17 -23.34
CA VAL A 16 -34.80 19.72 -22.20
C VAL A 16 -33.32 20.10 -22.37
N ALA A 17 -32.84 20.30 -23.60
CA ALA A 17 -31.48 20.74 -23.88
C ALA A 17 -31.13 22.09 -23.23
N ARG A 18 -32.14 22.95 -23.01
CA ARG A 18 -31.97 24.28 -22.40
C ARG A 18 -31.69 24.23 -20.90
N PHE A 19 -31.92 23.08 -20.27
CA PHE A 19 -31.73 22.86 -18.83
C PHE A 19 -30.46 22.06 -18.52
N LEU A 20 -29.61 21.78 -19.52
CA LEU A 20 -28.30 21.18 -19.29
C LEU A 20 -27.41 22.14 -18.48
N PRO A 21 -26.83 21.69 -17.36
CA PRO A 21 -25.98 22.54 -16.53
C PRO A 21 -24.71 22.90 -17.29
N GLN A 22 -24.41 24.20 -17.36
CA GLN A 22 -23.13 24.69 -17.86
C GLN A 22 -22.19 24.93 -16.70
N LEU A 23 -21.22 24.04 -16.53
CA LEU A 23 -20.18 24.17 -15.52
C LEU A 23 -18.82 24.14 -16.22
N LYS A 24 -18.12 25.28 -16.21
CA LYS A 24 -16.74 25.34 -16.68
C LYS A 24 -15.84 24.64 -15.67
N TYR A 25 -14.99 23.74 -16.15
CA TYR A 25 -14.00 23.07 -15.33
C TYR A 25 -12.61 23.21 -15.95
N LEU A 26 -11.59 23.15 -15.12
CA LEU A 26 -10.20 23.06 -15.55
C LEU A 26 -9.72 21.63 -15.30
N LEU A 27 -9.32 20.95 -16.38
CA LEU A 27 -8.70 19.64 -16.27
C LEU A 27 -7.24 19.82 -15.86
N ILE A 28 -6.90 19.23 -14.70
CA ILE A 28 -5.56 19.20 -14.12
C ILE A 28 -5.05 17.78 -14.29
N ASP A 29 -3.92 17.63 -14.97
CA ASP A 29 -3.23 16.35 -15.09
C ASP A 29 -2.23 16.25 -13.94
N GLU A 30 -2.55 15.40 -12.96
CA GLU A 30 -1.75 15.24 -11.74
C GLU A 30 -0.35 14.68 -12.03
N ASN A 31 -0.21 13.82 -13.05
CA ASN A 31 1.06 13.18 -13.40
C ASN A 31 2.09 14.15 -14.00
N GLN A 32 1.70 15.37 -14.34
CA GLN A 32 2.61 16.40 -14.87
C GLN A 32 3.37 17.15 -13.77
N TYR A 33 2.96 17.04 -12.52
CA TYR A 33 3.58 17.76 -11.42
C TYR A 33 4.49 16.86 -10.59
N THR A 34 5.72 17.29 -10.37
CA THR A 34 6.60 16.65 -9.38
C THR A 34 6.31 17.18 -7.98
N GLU A 35 6.73 16.47 -6.93
CA GLU A 35 6.61 16.97 -5.55
C GLU A 35 7.35 18.31 -5.36
N ALA A 36 8.46 18.52 -6.08
CA ALA A 36 9.20 19.78 -6.09
C ALA A 36 8.42 20.94 -6.72
N ASP A 37 7.50 20.65 -7.65
CA ASP A 37 6.61 21.65 -8.25
C ASP A 37 5.41 21.92 -7.35
N LEU A 38 4.78 20.86 -6.83
CA LEU A 38 3.62 20.96 -5.94
C LEU A 38 3.96 21.66 -4.63
N SER A 39 5.14 21.43 -4.06
CA SER A 39 5.59 22.09 -2.83
C SER A 39 5.74 23.61 -2.95
N LYS A 40 5.99 24.13 -4.16
CA LYS A 40 6.03 25.58 -4.44
C LYS A 40 4.64 26.18 -4.54
N LEU A 41 3.62 25.37 -4.84
CA LEU A 41 2.25 25.80 -5.03
C LEU A 41 1.52 25.86 -3.68
N LYS A 42 1.30 27.07 -3.18
CA LYS A 42 0.54 27.31 -1.94
C LYS A 42 -0.97 27.40 -2.19
N ASN A 43 -1.57 26.30 -2.64
CA ASN A 43 -3.02 26.24 -2.86
C ASN A 43 -3.62 24.88 -2.47
N LEU A 44 -4.93 24.86 -2.28
CA LEU A 44 -5.66 23.68 -1.79
C LEU A 44 -5.63 22.49 -2.76
N VAL A 45 -5.57 22.74 -4.07
CA VAL A 45 -5.49 21.65 -5.06
C VAL A 45 -4.14 20.96 -4.96
N ALA A 46 -3.05 21.72 -4.85
CA ALA A 46 -1.73 21.16 -4.63
C ALA A 46 -1.67 20.37 -3.30
N ALA A 47 -2.30 20.87 -2.23
CA ALA A 47 -2.38 20.14 -0.97
C ALA A 47 -3.15 18.82 -1.09
N ILE A 48 -4.23 18.77 -1.89
CA ILE A 48 -4.97 17.53 -2.14
C ILE A 48 -4.06 16.50 -2.83
N ILE A 49 -3.42 16.88 -3.94
CA ILE A 49 -2.57 15.96 -4.72
C ILE A 49 -1.44 15.39 -3.85
N ARG A 50 -0.80 16.23 -3.03
CA ARG A 50 0.31 15.81 -2.16
C ARG A 50 -0.12 14.87 -1.02
N ILE A 51 -1.37 14.95 -0.55
CA ILE A 51 -1.91 14.02 0.47
C ILE A 51 -2.35 12.68 -0.15
N GLU A 52 -2.70 12.66 -1.43
CA GLU A 52 -3.07 11.41 -2.11
C GLU A 52 -1.86 10.51 -2.38
N HIS A 53 -0.67 11.08 -2.51
CA HIS A 53 0.57 10.33 -2.75
C HIS A 53 1.73 10.94 -1.95
N PRO A 54 1.72 10.85 -0.60
CA PRO A 54 2.78 11.43 0.20
C PRO A 54 4.06 10.60 0.11
N ASP A 55 5.19 11.24 -0.16
CA ASP A 55 6.51 10.60 -0.17
C ASP A 55 6.94 10.11 1.23
N SER A 56 6.46 10.78 2.29
CA SER A 56 6.72 10.40 3.68
C SER A 56 5.72 11.02 4.65
N ASP A 57 5.66 10.48 5.86
CA ASP A 57 4.82 10.99 6.95
C ASP A 57 5.11 12.47 7.28
N ARG A 58 6.37 12.92 7.12
CA ARG A 58 6.75 14.33 7.32
C ARG A 58 5.99 15.28 6.40
N VAL A 59 5.80 14.88 5.14
CA VAL A 59 5.05 15.68 4.16
C VAL A 59 3.60 15.86 4.62
N VAL A 60 3.00 14.83 5.22
CA VAL A 60 1.63 14.89 5.77
C VAL A 60 1.57 15.89 6.93
N PHE A 61 2.53 15.84 7.87
CA PHE A 61 2.59 16.79 8.98
C PHE A 61 2.78 18.23 8.53
N ASP A 62 3.72 18.47 7.61
CA ASP A 62 4.00 19.79 7.07
C ASP A 62 2.77 20.34 6.34
N LEU A 63 2.07 19.52 5.55
CA LEU A 63 0.85 19.93 4.87
C LEU A 63 -0.27 20.28 5.82
N ILE A 64 -0.43 19.54 6.92
CA ILE A 64 -1.41 19.87 7.96
C ILE A 64 -1.09 21.24 8.58
N ASP A 65 0.18 21.56 8.81
CA ASP A 65 0.58 22.89 9.31
C ASP A 65 0.26 24.00 8.31
N HIS A 66 0.62 23.82 7.04
CA HIS A 66 0.27 24.79 5.99
C HIS A 66 -1.25 24.98 5.87
N LEU A 67 -2.03 23.90 5.94
CA LEU A 67 -3.51 23.99 5.89
C LEU A 67 -4.08 24.69 7.12
N ASN A 68 -3.50 24.51 8.31
CA ASN A 68 -3.90 25.25 9.51
C ASN A 68 -3.68 26.76 9.33
N GLU A 69 -2.57 27.16 8.71
CA GLU A 69 -2.26 28.56 8.40
C GLU A 69 -3.18 29.12 7.30
N TRP A 70 -3.30 28.44 6.16
CA TRP A 70 -4.07 28.91 5.00
C TRP A 70 -5.57 29.01 5.29
N LEU A 71 -6.06 28.17 6.20
CA LEU A 71 -7.48 28.11 6.57
C LEU A 71 -7.75 28.75 7.94
N ALA A 72 -6.87 29.64 8.41
CA ALA A 72 -7.01 30.34 9.69
C ALA A 72 -8.38 31.03 9.85
N ASP A 73 -8.87 31.64 8.77
CA ASP A 73 -10.14 32.38 8.75
C ASP A 73 -11.35 31.54 8.29
N ASN A 74 -11.15 30.25 7.99
CA ASN A 74 -12.19 29.37 7.43
C ASN A 74 -12.32 28.04 8.21
N PRO A 75 -12.96 28.05 9.39
CA PRO A 75 -13.00 26.91 10.30
C PRO A 75 -13.77 25.71 9.72
N GLU A 76 -14.84 25.95 8.96
CA GLU A 76 -15.58 24.86 8.31
C GLU A 76 -14.75 24.14 7.25
N LEU A 77 -14.00 24.90 6.43
CA LEU A 77 -13.12 24.29 5.45
C LEU A 77 -11.98 23.51 6.13
N ARG A 78 -11.44 24.02 7.23
CA ARG A 78 -10.45 23.31 8.05
C ARG A 78 -10.97 21.96 8.57
N ARG A 79 -12.21 21.95 9.07
CA ARG A 79 -12.89 20.73 9.51
C ARG A 79 -13.10 19.73 8.37
N ILE A 80 -13.53 20.21 7.20
CA ILE A 80 -13.71 19.38 6.00
C ILE A 80 -12.39 18.70 5.62
N PHE A 81 -11.29 19.45 5.59
CA PHE A 81 -9.96 18.89 5.31
C PHE A 81 -9.56 17.84 6.34
N ALA A 82 -9.76 18.08 7.64
CA ALA A 82 -9.44 17.08 8.67
C ALA A 82 -10.16 15.74 8.45
N ILE A 83 -11.46 15.80 8.14
CA ILE A 83 -12.27 14.61 7.87
C ILE A 83 -11.80 13.91 6.60
N TRP A 84 -11.52 14.68 5.54
CA TRP A 84 -11.06 14.14 4.25
C TRP A 84 -9.69 13.48 4.36
N ILE A 85 -8.68 14.17 4.94
CA ILE A 85 -7.32 13.63 5.12
C ILE A 85 -7.37 12.34 5.93
N ARG A 86 -8.12 12.33 7.04
CA ARG A 86 -8.33 11.11 7.83
C ARG A 86 -8.88 9.97 6.97
N ALA A 87 -9.87 10.24 6.12
CA ALA A 87 -10.46 9.21 5.26
C ALA A 87 -9.48 8.69 4.19
N VAL A 88 -8.64 9.56 3.63
CA VAL A 88 -7.58 9.21 2.67
C VAL A 88 -6.53 8.31 3.34
N LEU A 89 -6.00 8.70 4.49
CA LEU A 89 -4.98 7.94 5.23
C LEU A 89 -5.49 6.55 5.67
N LEU A 90 -6.75 6.45 6.10
CA LEU A 90 -7.37 5.17 6.42
C LEU A 90 -7.44 4.25 5.19
N ARG A 91 -7.77 4.80 4.02
CA ARG A 91 -7.85 4.03 2.76
C ARG A 91 -6.47 3.57 2.30
N GLN A 92 -5.48 4.47 2.25
CA GLN A 92 -4.11 4.17 1.80
C GLN A 92 -3.43 3.13 2.68
N SER A 93 -3.61 3.22 4.00
CA SER A 93 -3.08 2.23 4.95
C SER A 93 -3.86 0.90 4.95
N LYS A 94 -4.85 0.70 4.07
CA LYS A 94 -5.76 -0.46 4.06
C LYS A 94 -6.39 -0.72 5.43
N TYR A 95 -6.76 0.36 6.13
CA TYR A 95 -7.33 0.34 7.48
C TYR A 95 -6.44 -0.28 8.57
N THR A 96 -5.12 -0.39 8.32
CA THR A 96 -4.17 -0.83 9.34
C THR A 96 -3.74 0.30 10.28
N LEU A 97 -3.79 1.55 9.82
CA LEU A 97 -3.60 2.73 10.67
C LEU A 97 -4.91 3.04 11.40
N ALA A 98 -4.88 3.01 12.74
CA ALA A 98 -6.06 3.27 13.55
C ALA A 98 -6.20 4.77 13.85
N LEU A 99 -7.06 5.47 13.09
CA LEU A 99 -7.38 6.89 13.34
C LEU A 99 -8.80 7.06 13.91
N PRO A 100 -8.96 7.49 15.18
CA PRO A 100 -10.26 7.88 15.73
C PRO A 100 -10.89 9.04 14.94
N LYS A 101 -12.18 9.30 15.15
CA LYS A 101 -12.82 10.49 14.59
C LYS A 101 -12.15 11.73 15.17
N VAL A 102 -11.93 12.73 14.33
CA VAL A 102 -11.31 14.01 14.68
C VAL A 102 -12.20 15.14 14.19
N HIS A 103 -12.16 16.28 14.88
CA HIS A 103 -12.99 17.45 14.63
C HIS A 103 -12.25 18.54 13.85
N ASP A 104 -10.93 18.61 13.94
CA ASP A 104 -10.12 19.58 13.20
C ASP A 104 -8.73 19.04 12.84
N LEU A 105 -7.97 19.86 12.11
CA LEU A 105 -6.62 19.54 11.65
C LEU A 105 -5.60 19.46 12.80
N LYS A 106 -5.82 20.19 13.90
CA LYS A 106 -4.93 20.16 15.05
C LYS A 106 -5.06 18.85 15.80
N GLU A 107 -6.29 18.40 16.06
CA GLU A 107 -6.58 17.10 16.66
C GLU A 107 -6.08 15.96 15.75
N LEU A 108 -6.28 16.08 14.44
CA LEU A 108 -5.71 15.13 13.48
C LEU A 108 -4.19 15.05 13.61
N LYS A 109 -3.49 16.18 13.65
CA LYS A 109 -2.02 16.23 13.78
C LYS A 109 -1.55 15.51 15.05
N MET A 110 -2.16 15.82 16.20
CA MET A 110 -1.82 15.20 17.48
C MET A 110 -2.06 13.68 17.43
N THR A 111 -3.20 13.26 16.89
CA THR A 111 -3.54 11.85 16.71
C THR A 111 -2.53 11.14 15.81
N LEU A 112 -2.13 11.76 14.70
CA LEU A 112 -1.14 11.18 13.77
C LEU A 112 0.22 11.01 14.43
N ALA A 113 0.67 11.99 15.23
CA ALA A 113 1.94 11.91 15.95
C ALA A 113 2.00 10.68 16.88
N GLU A 114 0.90 10.36 17.56
CA GLU A 114 0.82 9.18 18.43
C GLU A 114 0.67 7.86 17.65
N ARG A 115 -0.09 7.88 16.55
CA ARG A 115 -0.50 6.65 15.83
C ARG A 115 0.49 6.20 14.77
N PHE A 116 1.23 7.11 14.14
CA PHE A 116 2.21 6.75 13.11
C PHE A 116 3.36 5.93 13.67
N ASP A 117 3.94 6.31 14.81
CA ASP A 117 5.05 5.56 15.40
C ASP A 117 4.65 4.11 15.72
N LEU A 118 3.49 3.93 16.35
CA LEU A 118 2.95 2.61 16.64
C LEU A 118 2.69 1.79 15.37
N TRP A 119 2.12 2.44 14.35
CA TRP A 119 1.83 1.80 13.07
C TRP A 119 3.10 1.37 12.34
N ALA A 120 4.13 2.24 12.31
CA ALA A 120 5.42 1.96 11.71
C ALA A 120 6.10 0.76 12.39
N GLN A 121 6.14 0.73 13.73
CA GLN A 121 6.68 -0.39 14.49
C GLN A 121 5.94 -1.70 14.21
N GLN A 122 4.61 -1.68 14.15
CA GLN A 122 3.82 -2.87 13.84
C GLN A 122 4.07 -3.40 12.42
N HIS A 123 4.26 -2.51 11.45
CA HIS A 123 4.58 -2.91 10.08
C HIS A 123 6.00 -3.43 9.94
N GLU A 124 6.96 -2.80 10.60
CA GLU A 124 8.34 -3.30 10.67
C GLU A 124 8.39 -4.70 11.27
N GLN A 125 7.74 -4.91 12.42
CA GLN A 125 7.68 -6.22 13.07
C GLN A 125 7.04 -7.29 12.17
N LYS A 126 5.90 -6.98 11.52
CA LYS A 126 5.26 -7.89 10.55
C LYS A 126 6.17 -8.16 9.34
N GLY A 127 6.93 -7.16 8.90
CA GLY A 127 7.91 -7.29 7.83
C GLY A 127 9.03 -8.26 8.20
N ILE A 128 9.58 -8.11 9.42
CA ILE A 128 10.61 -8.99 9.98
C ILE A 128 10.07 -10.42 10.11
N GLU A 129 8.88 -10.62 10.69
CA GLU A 129 8.28 -11.94 10.85
C GLU A 129 8.07 -12.65 9.49
N LYS A 130 7.52 -11.94 8.50
CA LYS A 130 7.40 -12.47 7.12
C LYS A 130 8.75 -12.77 6.49
N GLY A 131 9.74 -11.90 6.73
CA GLY A 131 11.11 -12.08 6.25
C GLY A 131 11.76 -13.33 6.82
N ILE A 132 11.64 -13.55 8.13
CA ILE A 132 12.13 -14.74 8.83
C ILE A 132 11.43 -15.99 8.31
N GLN A 133 10.09 -16.00 8.24
CA GLN A 133 9.33 -17.16 7.72
C GLN A 133 9.74 -17.53 6.29
N LYS A 134 9.86 -16.53 5.41
CA LYS A 134 10.33 -16.74 4.04
C LYS A 134 11.79 -17.24 4.00
N GLY A 135 12.65 -16.68 4.86
CA GLY A 135 14.04 -17.07 4.98
C GLY A 135 14.22 -18.52 5.45
N VAL A 136 13.42 -18.96 6.43
CA VAL A 136 13.42 -20.35 6.91
C VAL A 136 12.97 -21.30 5.80
N LEU A 137 11.83 -21.03 5.15
CA LEU A 137 11.34 -21.83 4.02
C LEU A 137 12.38 -21.97 2.90
N GLN A 138 13.00 -20.85 2.48
CA GLN A 138 14.04 -20.86 1.46
C GLN A 138 15.30 -21.60 1.92
N GLY A 139 15.68 -21.46 3.19
CA GLY A 139 16.81 -22.13 3.80
C GLY A 139 16.64 -23.65 3.82
N GLU A 140 15.48 -24.14 4.25
CA GLU A 140 15.16 -25.56 4.27
C GLU A 140 15.07 -26.17 2.88
N ALA A 141 14.43 -25.48 1.94
CA ALA A 141 14.40 -25.89 0.53
C ALA A 141 15.82 -26.04 -0.02
N LEU A 142 16.70 -25.06 0.22
CA LEU A 142 18.10 -25.12 -0.24
C LEU A 142 18.89 -26.22 0.46
N ALA A 143 18.68 -26.43 1.76
CA ALA A 143 19.30 -27.51 2.51
C ALA A 143 18.89 -28.88 1.94
N LEU A 144 17.60 -29.10 1.71
CA LEU A 144 17.07 -30.33 1.14
C LEU A 144 17.67 -30.60 -0.24
N GLN A 145 17.72 -29.59 -1.12
CA GLN A 145 18.35 -29.71 -2.43
C GLN A 145 19.82 -30.12 -2.33
N ARG A 146 20.59 -29.55 -1.39
CA ARG A 146 21.99 -29.91 -1.16
C ARG A 146 22.13 -31.36 -0.67
N PHE A 147 21.26 -31.81 0.23
CA PHE A 147 21.27 -33.20 0.71
C PHE A 147 20.92 -34.19 -0.40
N LEU A 148 19.87 -33.91 -1.17
CA LEU A 148 19.48 -34.72 -2.32
C LEU A 148 20.62 -34.81 -3.34
N ALA A 149 21.25 -33.67 -3.67
CA ALA A 149 22.38 -33.61 -4.58
C ALA A 149 23.57 -34.45 -4.08
N LYS A 150 23.84 -34.41 -2.78
CA LYS A 150 24.95 -35.13 -2.14
C LYS A 150 24.72 -36.64 -2.08
N ARG A 151 23.48 -37.10 -1.82
CA ARG A 151 23.17 -38.52 -1.67
C ARG A 151 22.85 -39.21 -2.99
N PHE A 152 22.15 -38.53 -3.90
CA PHE A 152 21.59 -39.14 -5.10
C PHE A 152 22.16 -38.57 -6.40
N GLY A 153 23.06 -37.58 -6.34
CA GLY A 153 23.58 -36.89 -7.52
C GLY A 153 22.63 -35.81 -8.04
N PRO A 154 22.78 -35.34 -9.30
CA PRO A 154 21.99 -34.23 -9.84
C PRO A 154 20.48 -34.37 -9.61
N VAL A 155 19.86 -33.36 -9.00
CA VAL A 155 18.42 -33.36 -8.68
C VAL A 155 17.62 -32.98 -9.94
N PRO A 156 16.61 -33.76 -10.35
CA PRO A 156 15.76 -33.43 -11.50
C PRO A 156 15.05 -32.07 -11.35
N ALA A 157 14.82 -31.38 -12.47
CA ALA A 157 14.18 -30.07 -12.48
C ALA A 157 12.77 -30.08 -11.88
N ASP A 158 11.99 -31.14 -12.14
CA ASP A 158 10.63 -31.30 -11.60
C ASP A 158 10.64 -31.39 -10.07
N THR A 159 11.66 -32.04 -9.48
CA THR A 159 11.84 -32.12 -8.04
C THR A 159 12.23 -30.76 -7.44
N LEU A 160 13.04 -29.97 -8.14
CA LEU A 160 13.38 -28.61 -7.69
C LEU A 160 12.14 -27.70 -7.67
N GLN A 161 11.26 -27.83 -8.66
CA GLN A 161 9.98 -27.11 -8.67
C GLN A 161 9.09 -27.54 -7.51
N LEU A 162 8.94 -28.84 -7.28
CA LEU A 162 8.18 -29.38 -6.15
C LEU A 162 8.65 -28.80 -4.81
N ILE A 163 9.97 -28.80 -4.57
CA ILE A 163 10.59 -28.23 -3.37
C ILE A 163 10.32 -26.73 -3.26
N SER A 164 10.37 -25.98 -4.36
CA SER A 164 10.15 -24.53 -4.35
C SER A 164 8.70 -24.14 -4.01
N SER A 165 7.73 -25.01 -4.28
CA SER A 165 6.32 -24.80 -3.98
C SER A 165 5.86 -25.40 -2.65
N ALA A 166 6.74 -26.15 -1.98
CA ALA A 166 6.41 -26.86 -0.75
C ALA A 166 6.27 -25.91 0.45
N ASN A 167 5.39 -26.29 1.38
CA ASN A 167 5.30 -25.61 2.67
C ASN A 167 6.36 -26.14 3.66
N LEU A 168 6.48 -25.48 4.82
CA LEU A 168 7.51 -25.78 5.81
C LEU A 168 7.46 -27.25 6.27
N THR A 169 6.27 -27.72 6.64
CA THR A 169 6.08 -29.09 7.14
C THR A 169 6.48 -30.16 6.12
N GLN A 170 6.20 -29.92 4.83
CA GLN A 170 6.64 -30.80 3.76
C GLN A 170 8.17 -30.82 3.64
N LEU A 171 8.81 -29.64 3.70
CA LEU A 171 10.27 -29.52 3.64
C LEU A 171 10.95 -30.21 4.83
N GLU A 172 10.47 -29.99 6.05
CA GLU A 172 10.95 -30.66 7.28
C GLU A 172 10.81 -32.19 7.16
N THR A 173 9.64 -32.68 6.71
CA THR A 173 9.39 -34.11 6.52
C THR A 173 10.37 -34.73 5.50
N TRP A 174 10.61 -34.05 4.39
CA TRP A 174 11.55 -34.51 3.39
C TRP A 174 13.00 -34.41 3.87
N LEU A 175 13.35 -33.40 4.67
CA LEU A 175 14.66 -33.25 5.30
C LEU A 175 14.96 -34.38 6.29
N ASP A 176 13.99 -34.81 7.09
CA ASP A 176 14.19 -35.96 7.98
C ASP A 176 14.38 -37.24 7.17
N ARG A 177 13.55 -37.45 6.14
CA ARG A 177 13.60 -38.65 5.31
C ARG A 177 14.83 -38.70 4.40
N VAL A 178 15.35 -37.56 3.96
CA VAL A 178 16.50 -37.52 3.04
C VAL A 178 17.75 -38.11 3.66
N VAL A 179 17.83 -38.30 4.98
CA VAL A 179 18.98 -38.92 5.64
C VAL A 179 18.98 -40.44 5.45
N ASP A 180 17.81 -41.08 5.58
CA ASP A 180 17.68 -42.54 5.64
C ASP A 180 17.14 -43.19 4.37
N ALA A 181 16.43 -42.43 3.52
CA ALA A 181 15.77 -42.95 2.33
C ALA A 181 16.76 -43.66 1.38
N PRO A 182 16.43 -44.85 0.83
CA PRO A 182 17.33 -45.57 -0.07
C PRO A 182 17.34 -45.02 -1.50
N SER A 183 16.32 -44.23 -1.89
CA SER A 183 16.26 -43.57 -3.20
C SER A 183 15.59 -42.19 -3.13
N LEU A 184 15.77 -41.39 -4.19
CA LEU A 184 15.11 -40.09 -4.33
C LEU A 184 13.57 -40.22 -4.25
N ALA A 185 13.00 -41.26 -4.84
CA ALA A 185 11.55 -41.49 -4.82
C ALA A 185 11.02 -41.75 -3.39
N ASP A 186 11.81 -42.41 -2.55
CA ASP A 186 11.41 -42.73 -1.17
C ASP A 186 11.35 -41.50 -0.25
N VAL A 187 12.11 -40.44 -0.56
CA VAL A 187 12.05 -39.16 0.19
C VAL A 187 10.67 -38.51 0.08
N PHE A 188 10.06 -38.61 -1.11
CA PHE A 188 8.82 -37.91 -1.47
C PHE A 188 7.56 -38.79 -1.40
N LYS A 189 7.63 -40.02 -0.83
CA LYS A 189 6.43 -40.85 -0.63
C LYS A 189 5.47 -40.20 0.38
N ASP A 190 4.16 -40.39 0.23
CA ASP A 190 3.08 -39.86 1.11
C ASP A 190 2.81 -38.34 1.07
N VAL A 191 3.15 -37.65 -0.02
CA VAL A 191 2.67 -36.27 -0.24
C VAL A 191 1.26 -36.34 -0.84
N SER A 192 0.24 -36.47 0.03
CA SER A 192 -1.18 -36.26 -0.31
C SER A 192 -1.66 -34.93 0.26
#